data_AF-A0A952WB52-F1
#
_entry.id   AF-A0A952WB52-F1
#
_cell.length_a   1.000
_cell.length_b   1.000
_cell.length_c   1.000
_cell.angle_alpha   90.00
_cell.angle_beta   90.00
_cell.angle_gamma   90.00
#
_symmetry.space_group_name_H-M   'P 1'
#
loop_
_entity.id
_entity.type
_entity.pdbx_description
1 polymer ?
#
loop_
_entity_poly.entity_id
_entity_poly.type
_entity_poly.pdbx_seq_one_letter_code
_entity_poly.pdbx_strand_id
1 'polypeptide(L)'
;MKCFSPVVVCVLLMAVGCDKPGPQASGAPGTPSGSSGDAVLPGSLFLSTGPGEGRTPEEVKKSAKAGDTVVIQGLVGGSRDPFIAGRAVFTIVGSGLKPCVTDKGEACCNTPWDYCCDTKEDIAAHAATIRVVDEGGAPLKASIKGQHGIKELSEVVIVGSIAQVDGKVLVVNATGVFVAKP
;
A
#
# COMPACT_ATOMS: atom_id res chain seq x y z
N MET A 1 -23.70 -55.05 -20.34
CA MET A 1 -22.85 -55.88 -19.45
C MET A 1 -22.91 -55.26 -18.06
N LYS A 2 -23.38 -56.04 -17.09
CA LYS A 2 -23.60 -55.68 -15.68
C LYS A 2 -22.59 -56.46 -14.85
N CYS A 3 -21.85 -55.80 -13.94
CA CYS A 3 -21.26 -56.41 -12.75
C CYS A 3 -21.16 -55.29 -11.70
N PHE A 4 -22.07 -55.25 -10.72
CA PHE A 4 -21.96 -55.89 -9.40
C PHE A 4 -20.92 -55.24 -8.48
N SER A 5 -21.43 -54.51 -7.49
CA SER A 5 -20.77 -54.18 -6.21
C SER A 5 -20.61 -55.46 -5.37
N PRO A 6 -19.76 -55.46 -4.33
CA PRO A 6 -20.36 -55.37 -3.01
C PRO A 6 -19.60 -54.50 -1.99
N VAL A 7 -20.42 -54.08 -1.04
CA VAL A 7 -20.18 -53.47 0.26
C VAL A 7 -19.26 -54.31 1.15
N VAL A 8 -18.35 -53.66 1.89
CA VAL A 8 -17.78 -54.20 3.15
C VAL A 8 -17.90 -53.12 4.24
N VAL A 9 -18.61 -53.50 5.29
CA VAL A 9 -18.87 -52.79 6.55
C VAL A 9 -17.97 -53.41 7.63
N CYS A 10 -17.33 -52.58 8.48
CA CYS A 10 -16.79 -52.97 9.80
C CYS A 10 -16.44 -51.66 10.57
N VAL A 11 -17.32 -51.07 11.38
CA VAL A 11 -17.63 -51.31 12.81
C VAL A 11 -16.44 -51.09 13.79
N LEU A 12 -16.55 -49.98 14.54
CA LEU A 12 -16.16 -49.65 15.95
C LEU A 12 -15.06 -50.47 16.67
N LEU A 13 -14.15 -49.78 17.40
CA LEU A 13 -14.18 -49.70 18.88
C LEU A 13 -13.19 -48.67 19.47
N MET A 14 -13.56 -48.23 20.68
CA MET A 14 -13.08 -47.13 21.55
C MET A 14 -11.60 -47.21 22.01
N ALA A 15 -11.00 -46.04 22.25
CA ALA A 15 -10.05 -45.86 23.35
C ALA A 15 -10.28 -44.49 24.03
N VAL A 16 -10.69 -44.57 25.30
CA VAL A 16 -10.77 -43.49 26.28
C VAL A 16 -9.36 -43.15 26.75
N GLY A 17 -9.00 -41.87 26.76
CA GLY A 17 -7.80 -41.35 27.41
C GLY A 17 -8.09 -39.99 28.03
N CYS A 18 -8.55 -39.98 29.27
CA CYS A 18 -8.60 -38.80 30.14
C CYS A 18 -7.30 -38.75 30.94
N ASP A 19 -6.44 -37.79 30.64
CA ASP A 19 -5.42 -37.34 31.60
C ASP A 19 -5.45 -35.80 31.62
N LYS A 20 -5.93 -35.26 32.75
CA LYS A 20 -5.83 -33.84 33.11
C LYS A 20 -4.58 -33.65 33.97
N PRO A 21 -3.61 -32.84 33.54
CA PRO A 21 -2.74 -32.12 34.46
C PRO A 21 -3.34 -30.73 34.75
N GLY A 22 -3.46 -30.40 36.04
CA GLY A 22 -3.84 -29.07 36.51
C GLY A 22 -2.80 -27.98 36.21
N PRO A 23 -3.11 -26.72 36.57
CA PRO A 23 -2.42 -25.55 36.06
C PRO A 23 -1.08 -25.33 36.75
N GLN A 24 0.03 -25.44 36.00
CA GLN A 24 1.31 -24.86 36.41
C GLN A 24 1.48 -23.48 35.78
N ALA A 25 1.32 -22.47 36.63
CA ALA A 25 1.96 -21.19 36.45
C ALA A 25 3.47 -21.36 36.68
N SER A 26 4.29 -21.14 35.64
CA SER A 26 5.60 -20.48 35.73
C SER A 26 6.31 -20.49 34.37
N GLY A 27 6.65 -19.29 33.91
CA GLY A 27 7.78 -19.04 33.01
C GLY A 27 7.50 -19.21 31.52
N ALA A 28 6.73 -18.30 30.93
CA ALA A 28 6.84 -18.07 29.49
C ALA A 28 8.23 -17.48 29.17
N PRO A 29 9.01 -18.06 28.25
CA PRO A 29 10.18 -17.40 27.67
C PRO A 29 9.72 -16.07 27.07
N GLY A 30 10.45 -15.01 27.40
CA GLY A 30 10.14 -13.65 26.98
C GLY A 30 9.81 -13.60 25.50
N THR A 31 8.57 -13.23 25.20
CA THR A 31 8.24 -12.60 23.92
C THR A 31 9.28 -11.51 23.69
N PRO A 32 10.02 -11.48 22.56
CA PRO A 32 10.67 -10.24 22.19
C PRO A 32 9.52 -9.26 21.99
N SER A 33 9.32 -8.43 23.02
CA SER A 33 8.59 -7.17 22.92
C SER A 33 9.36 -6.38 21.88
N GLY A 34 9.03 -6.61 20.62
CA GLY A 34 9.53 -5.86 19.48
C GLY A 34 9.10 -4.44 19.72
N SER A 35 10.06 -3.66 20.21
CA SER A 35 9.97 -2.23 20.45
C SER A 35 9.11 -1.62 19.34
N SER A 36 7.97 -1.06 19.72
CA SER A 36 7.22 -0.13 18.88
C SER A 36 8.00 1.18 18.88
N GLY A 37 9.19 1.14 18.31
CA GLY A 37 9.91 2.33 17.89
C GLY A 37 9.28 2.77 16.58
N ASP A 38 8.89 4.05 16.50
CA ASP A 38 8.69 4.72 15.22
C ASP A 38 9.88 4.40 14.33
N ALA A 39 9.65 3.65 13.26
CA ALA A 39 10.70 3.29 12.32
C ALA A 39 11.06 4.54 11.54
N VAL A 40 12.24 5.11 11.77
CA VAL A 40 12.67 6.32 11.05
C VAL A 40 12.70 6.03 9.55
N LEU A 41 12.11 6.92 8.75
CA LEU A 41 12.21 6.83 7.29
C LEU A 41 13.67 6.95 6.87
N PRO A 42 14.17 6.07 6.00
CA PRO A 42 15.56 6.14 5.58
C PRO A 42 15.81 7.45 4.83
N GLY A 43 16.84 8.21 5.20
CA GLY A 43 17.15 9.49 4.56
C GLY A 43 17.42 9.37 3.06
N SER A 44 17.92 8.21 2.61
CA SER A 44 18.12 7.88 1.19
C SER A 44 16.81 7.74 0.40
N LEU A 45 15.66 7.67 1.07
CA LEU A 45 14.35 7.68 0.42
C LEU A 45 14.10 8.99 -0.31
N PHE A 46 14.56 10.11 0.24
CA PHE A 46 14.23 11.44 -0.30
C PHE A 46 15.31 11.88 -1.29
N LEU A 47 14.94 11.91 -2.57
CA LEU A 47 15.84 12.27 -3.65
C LEU A 47 15.96 13.80 -3.72
N SER A 48 17.19 14.30 -3.87
CA SER A 48 17.44 15.75 -4.06
C SER A 48 17.34 16.17 -5.54
N THR A 49 17.45 15.23 -6.46
CA THR A 49 17.37 15.44 -7.91
C THR A 49 16.29 14.56 -8.51
N GLY A 50 15.51 15.11 -9.43
CA GLY A 50 14.43 14.37 -10.10
C GLY A 50 14.98 13.16 -10.87
N PRO A 51 14.37 11.97 -10.74
CA PRO A 51 14.81 10.74 -11.41
C PRO A 51 14.43 10.69 -12.91
N GLY A 52 14.04 11.82 -13.50
CA GLY A 52 13.46 11.91 -14.84
C GLY A 52 11.93 11.97 -14.82
N GLU A 53 11.33 11.98 -16.02
CA GLU A 53 9.88 11.97 -16.20
C GLU A 53 9.30 10.59 -15.81
N GLY A 54 8.32 10.59 -14.92
CA GLY A 54 7.63 9.37 -14.50
C GLY A 54 6.42 9.07 -15.37
N ARG A 55 6.03 7.79 -15.46
CA ARG A 55 4.73 7.41 -16.02
C ARG A 55 3.61 7.73 -15.03
N THR A 56 2.40 7.93 -15.50
CA THR A 56 1.21 8.07 -14.65
C THR A 56 0.69 6.70 -14.18
N PRO A 57 -0.06 6.62 -13.06
CA PRO A 57 -0.71 5.38 -12.62
C PRO A 57 -1.54 4.68 -13.70
N GLU A 58 -2.33 5.42 -14.47
CA GLU A 58 -3.18 4.90 -15.55
C GLU A 58 -2.37 4.33 -16.72
N GLU A 59 -1.16 4.85 -16.98
CA GLU A 59 -0.24 4.28 -17.98
C GLU A 59 0.44 3.01 -17.46
N VAL A 60 0.88 3.02 -16.21
CA VAL A 60 1.53 1.87 -15.57
C VAL A 60 0.58 0.67 -15.53
N LYS A 61 -0.68 0.86 -15.15
CA LYS A 61 -1.70 -0.22 -15.08
C LYS A 61 -1.98 -0.93 -16.40
N LYS A 62 -1.77 -0.26 -17.56
CA LYS A 62 -2.06 -0.84 -18.87
C LYS A 62 -1.08 -1.93 -19.31
N SER A 63 0.14 -1.92 -18.76
CA SER A 63 1.24 -2.72 -19.35
C SER A 63 2.20 -3.34 -18.32
N ALA A 64 2.20 -2.86 -17.09
CA ALA A 64 3.16 -3.31 -16.10
C ALA A 64 2.70 -4.58 -15.37
N LYS A 65 3.65 -5.29 -14.78
CA LYS A 65 3.42 -6.48 -13.95
C LYS A 65 4.09 -6.31 -12.59
N ALA A 66 3.64 -7.12 -11.62
CA ALA A 66 4.31 -7.19 -10.32
C ALA A 66 5.81 -7.56 -10.50
N GLY A 67 6.66 -6.92 -9.70
CA GLY A 67 8.11 -7.03 -9.76
C GLY A 67 8.80 -6.03 -10.69
N ASP A 68 8.08 -5.35 -11.59
CA ASP A 68 8.68 -4.36 -12.46
C ASP A 68 9.21 -3.16 -11.67
N THR A 69 10.38 -2.66 -12.06
CA THR A 69 10.87 -1.35 -11.59
C THR A 69 10.17 -0.25 -12.37
N VAL A 70 9.79 0.82 -11.69
CA VAL A 70 9.03 1.93 -12.26
C VAL A 70 9.47 3.27 -11.70
N VAL A 71 9.43 4.29 -12.56
CA VAL A 71 9.36 5.70 -12.16
C VAL A 71 7.93 6.15 -12.44
N ILE A 72 7.19 6.51 -11.40
CA ILE A 72 5.79 6.90 -11.46
C ILE A 72 5.60 8.30 -10.89
N GLN A 73 4.76 9.12 -11.51
CA GLN A 73 4.50 10.49 -11.05
C GLN A 73 3.01 10.76 -10.87
N GLY A 74 2.69 11.70 -9.98
CA GLY A 74 1.32 12.12 -9.72
C GLY A 74 1.22 13.15 -8.60
N LEU A 75 0.00 13.56 -8.29
CA LEU A 75 -0.32 14.43 -7.17
C LEU A 75 -0.79 13.61 -5.99
N VAL A 76 -0.35 13.95 -4.77
CA VAL A 76 -0.85 13.29 -3.57
C VAL A 76 -2.34 13.60 -3.35
N GLY A 77 -3.18 12.57 -3.33
CA GLY A 77 -4.63 12.73 -3.29
C GLY A 77 -5.40 11.44 -3.55
N GLY A 78 -6.63 11.56 -4.04
CA GLY A 78 -7.54 10.45 -4.38
C GLY A 78 -8.49 10.05 -3.25
N SER A 79 -8.39 10.69 -2.08
CA SER A 79 -9.35 10.57 -0.99
C SER A 79 -9.21 11.77 -0.06
N ARG A 80 -10.15 11.91 0.87
CA ARG A 80 -10.08 12.96 1.90
C ARG A 80 -8.83 12.84 2.77
N ASP A 81 -8.43 11.61 3.04
CA ASP A 81 -7.30 11.23 3.88
C ASP A 81 -6.33 10.37 3.03
N PRO A 82 -5.50 10.97 2.16
CA PRO A 82 -4.65 10.22 1.23
C PRO A 82 -3.41 9.63 1.90
N PHE A 83 -3.21 9.88 3.20
CA PHE A 83 -2.11 9.35 4.00
C PHE A 83 -2.66 8.40 5.07
N ILE A 84 -1.95 7.30 5.28
CA ILE A 84 -2.24 6.42 6.42
C ILE A 84 -1.46 6.92 7.64
N ALA A 85 -2.17 7.35 8.69
CA ALA A 85 -1.57 7.87 9.90
C ALA A 85 -0.57 6.87 10.53
N GLY A 86 0.63 7.33 10.87
CA GLY A 86 1.68 6.51 11.49
C GLY A 86 2.26 5.44 10.56
N ARG A 87 2.04 5.56 9.24
CA ARG A 87 2.57 4.63 8.23
C ARG A 87 3.16 5.37 7.04
N ALA A 88 4.15 4.75 6.43
CA ALA A 88 4.82 5.28 5.25
C ALA A 88 4.01 4.90 4.00
N VAL A 89 2.72 5.21 4.01
CA VAL A 89 1.75 4.84 2.97
C VAL A 89 0.92 6.05 2.60
N PHE A 90 0.83 6.31 1.31
CA PHE A 90 0.03 7.39 0.77
C PHE A 90 -0.43 7.09 -0.65
N THR A 91 -1.42 7.83 -1.12
CA THR A 91 -1.99 7.67 -2.48
C THR A 91 -1.59 8.84 -3.36
N ILE A 92 -1.26 8.55 -4.61
CA ILE A 92 -1.09 9.54 -5.67
C ILE A 92 -2.14 9.32 -6.76
N VAL A 93 -2.49 10.40 -7.47
CA VAL A 93 -3.40 10.38 -8.62
C VAL A 93 -2.66 10.92 -9.85
N GLY A 94 -2.81 10.24 -10.98
CA GLY A 94 -2.24 10.62 -12.26
C GLY A 94 -2.91 11.81 -12.91
N SER A 95 -2.28 12.34 -13.95
CA SER A 95 -2.74 13.55 -14.64
C SER A 95 -4.02 13.38 -15.45
N GLY A 96 -4.49 12.15 -15.65
CA GLY A 96 -5.79 11.88 -16.28
C GLY A 96 -6.98 12.43 -15.47
N LEU A 97 -6.82 12.65 -14.16
CA LEU A 97 -7.79 13.36 -13.33
C LEU A 97 -7.22 14.69 -12.83
N LYS A 98 -8.03 15.74 -12.94
CA LYS A 98 -7.65 17.07 -12.45
C LYS A 98 -8.12 17.24 -11.01
N PRO A 99 -7.25 17.67 -10.08
CA PRO A 99 -7.70 18.03 -8.74
C PRO A 99 -8.67 19.23 -8.82
N CYS A 100 -9.46 19.41 -7.76
CA CYS A 100 -10.46 20.47 -7.64
C CYS A 100 -9.81 21.85 -7.34
N VAL A 101 -8.98 22.32 -8.26
CA VAL A 101 -8.33 23.64 -8.20
C VAL A 101 -8.67 24.46 -9.44
N THR A 102 -8.70 25.79 -9.32
CA THR A 102 -8.89 26.69 -10.46
C THR A 102 -7.66 26.69 -11.36
N ASP A 103 -7.77 27.26 -12.57
CA ASP A 103 -6.61 27.46 -13.47
C ASP A 103 -5.50 28.34 -12.85
N LYS A 104 -5.82 29.08 -11.78
CA LYS A 104 -4.88 29.88 -10.99
C LYS A 104 -4.27 29.12 -9.82
N GLY A 105 -4.62 27.84 -9.64
CA GLY A 105 -4.16 26.99 -8.54
C GLY A 105 -4.90 27.21 -7.22
N GLU A 106 -6.04 27.92 -7.23
CA GLU A 106 -6.81 28.17 -6.01
C GLU A 106 -7.75 26.99 -5.73
N ALA A 107 -7.85 26.55 -4.47
CA ALA A 107 -8.74 25.48 -4.09
C ALA A 107 -10.20 25.87 -4.34
N CYS A 108 -10.96 25.08 -5.11
CA CYS A 108 -12.39 25.34 -5.32
C CYS A 108 -13.28 24.74 -4.21
N CYS A 109 -12.70 23.90 -3.35
CA CYS A 109 -13.38 23.24 -2.23
C CYS A 109 -12.44 23.08 -1.03
N ASN A 110 -12.95 22.55 0.09
CA ASN A 110 -12.17 22.36 1.31
C ASN A 110 -11.09 21.27 1.18
N THR A 111 -11.29 20.31 0.29
CA THR A 111 -10.46 19.11 0.13
C THR A 111 -10.14 18.85 -1.35
N PRO A 112 -9.49 19.78 -2.06
CA PRO A 112 -9.31 19.73 -3.53
C PRO A 112 -8.53 18.51 -4.04
N TRP A 113 -7.84 17.80 -3.15
CA TRP A 113 -7.09 16.57 -3.42
C TRP A 113 -7.94 15.30 -3.35
N ASP A 114 -9.20 15.35 -2.93
CA ASP A 114 -10.04 14.16 -2.72
C ASP A 114 -10.80 13.71 -3.96
N TYR A 115 -10.80 14.53 -5.02
CA TYR A 115 -11.48 14.25 -6.29
C TYR A 115 -12.97 13.95 -6.12
N CYS A 116 -13.65 14.65 -5.19
CA CYS A 116 -15.07 14.40 -4.89
C CYS A 116 -16.04 14.56 -6.07
N CYS A 117 -15.61 15.20 -7.16
CA CYS A 117 -16.39 15.38 -8.39
C CYS A 117 -16.26 14.19 -9.37
N ASP A 118 -15.28 13.33 -9.18
CA ASP A 118 -15.03 12.15 -10.02
C ASP A 118 -15.68 10.90 -9.44
N THR A 119 -15.88 9.87 -10.27
CA THR A 119 -16.39 8.58 -9.77
C THR A 119 -15.30 7.82 -9.03
N LYS A 120 -15.71 6.91 -8.12
CA LYS A 120 -14.76 6.04 -7.42
C LYS A 120 -13.99 5.16 -8.40
N GLU A 121 -14.64 4.73 -9.47
CA GLU A 121 -14.04 3.95 -10.54
C GLU A 121 -12.97 4.74 -11.29
N ASP A 122 -13.22 6.02 -11.58
CA ASP A 122 -12.25 6.89 -12.23
C ASP A 122 -11.05 7.15 -11.32
N ILE A 123 -11.28 7.49 -10.05
CA ILE A 123 -10.19 7.66 -9.07
C ILE A 123 -9.38 6.37 -8.98
N ALA A 124 -10.04 5.22 -8.85
CA ALA A 124 -9.36 3.93 -8.78
C ALA A 124 -8.57 3.64 -10.06
N ALA A 125 -9.04 4.03 -11.25
CA ALA A 125 -8.29 3.83 -12.50
C ALA A 125 -7.02 4.70 -12.56
N HIS A 126 -7.03 5.88 -11.95
CA HIS A 126 -5.94 6.87 -12.02
C HIS A 126 -5.07 6.95 -10.75
N ALA A 127 -5.39 6.19 -9.71
CA ALA A 127 -4.64 6.23 -8.45
C ALA A 127 -3.57 5.13 -8.32
N ALA A 128 -2.53 5.40 -7.54
CA ALA A 128 -1.58 4.40 -7.08
C ALA A 128 -1.34 4.54 -5.57
N THR A 129 -1.29 3.41 -4.87
CA THR A 129 -0.88 3.35 -3.47
C THR A 129 0.63 3.22 -3.40
N ILE A 130 1.29 4.18 -2.77
CA ILE A 130 2.73 4.20 -2.55
C ILE A 130 3.02 3.75 -1.13
N ARG A 131 3.99 2.85 -0.96
CA ARG A 131 4.39 2.31 0.35
C ARG A 131 5.89 2.33 0.46
N VAL A 132 6.43 2.73 1.59
CA VAL A 132 7.82 2.43 1.96
C VAL A 132 7.77 1.22 2.89
N VAL A 133 8.50 0.17 2.55
CA VAL A 133 8.41 -1.12 3.24
C VAL A 133 9.72 -1.48 3.92
N ASP A 134 9.65 -2.30 4.97
CA ASP A 134 10.80 -2.98 5.55
C ASP A 134 11.25 -4.18 4.68
N GLU A 135 12.31 -4.86 5.12
CA GLU A 135 12.85 -6.05 4.46
C GLU A 135 11.84 -7.20 4.36
N GLY A 136 10.84 -7.23 5.24
CA GLY A 136 9.74 -8.20 5.22
C GLY A 136 8.58 -7.81 4.29
N GLY A 137 8.66 -6.64 3.64
CA GLY A 137 7.61 -6.11 2.76
C GLY A 137 6.45 -5.44 3.50
N ALA A 138 6.54 -5.24 4.82
CA ALA A 138 5.53 -4.54 5.59
C ALA A 138 5.78 -3.02 5.55
N PRO A 139 4.73 -2.18 5.41
CA PRO A 139 4.92 -0.74 5.43
C PRO A 139 5.53 -0.24 6.74
N LEU A 140 6.53 0.66 6.63
CA LEU A 140 7.22 1.23 7.78
C LEU A 140 6.24 1.94 8.72
N LYS A 141 6.49 1.79 10.03
CA LYS A 141 5.75 2.46 11.10
C LYS A 141 6.26 3.89 11.33
N ALA A 142 6.13 4.74 10.32
CA ALA A 142 6.37 6.18 10.44
C ALA A 142 5.54 6.97 9.44
N SER A 143 5.06 8.13 9.88
CA SER A 143 4.30 9.06 9.03
C SER A 143 5.18 9.68 7.96
N ILE A 144 4.78 9.54 6.69
CA ILE A 144 5.43 10.21 5.54
C ILE A 144 4.87 11.61 5.27
N LYS A 145 3.65 11.92 5.74
CA LYS A 145 3.08 13.26 5.64
C LYS A 145 3.96 14.29 6.35
N GLY A 146 4.20 15.41 5.70
CA GLY A 146 5.04 16.52 6.16
C GLY A 146 6.54 16.31 5.94
N GLN A 147 6.98 15.08 5.64
CA GLN A 147 8.39 14.80 5.40
C GLN A 147 8.82 15.42 4.09
N HIS A 148 9.87 16.23 4.11
CA HIS A 148 10.41 16.91 2.93
C HIS A 148 9.36 17.70 2.11
N GLY A 149 8.32 18.21 2.78
CA GLY A 149 7.25 18.98 2.13
C GLY A 149 6.16 18.14 1.47
N ILE A 150 6.17 16.82 1.61
CA ILE A 150 5.10 15.95 1.11
C ILE A 150 3.80 16.24 1.87
N LYS A 151 2.80 16.75 1.16
CA LYS A 151 1.45 16.99 1.66
C LYS A 151 0.45 16.75 0.53
N GLU A 152 -0.82 17.01 0.79
CA GLU A 152 -1.85 16.98 -0.24
C GLU A 152 -1.51 17.92 -1.41
N LEU A 153 -1.82 17.48 -2.63
CA LEU A 153 -1.49 18.15 -3.90
C LEU A 153 0.00 18.31 -4.21
N SER A 154 0.92 17.85 -3.37
CA SER A 154 2.34 17.83 -3.73
C SER A 154 2.54 16.95 -4.97
N GLU A 155 3.27 17.48 -5.95
CA GLU A 155 3.66 16.76 -7.16
C GLU A 155 4.89 15.93 -6.84
N VAL A 156 4.75 14.61 -6.93
CA VAL A 156 5.80 13.66 -6.55
C VAL A 156 6.18 12.75 -7.70
N VAL A 157 7.46 12.42 -7.78
CA VAL A 157 8.00 11.38 -8.66
C VAL A 157 8.61 10.30 -7.78
N ILE A 158 8.12 9.08 -7.94
CA ILE A 158 8.43 7.92 -7.13
C ILE A 158 9.25 6.94 -7.95
N VAL A 159 10.37 6.50 -7.42
CA VAL A 159 11.13 5.35 -7.92
C VAL A 159 10.79 4.17 -7.02
N GLY A 160 10.48 3.02 -7.61
CA GLY A 160 10.16 1.84 -6.84
C GLY A 160 9.90 0.59 -7.67
N SER A 161 9.37 -0.44 -7.02
CA SER A 161 8.95 -1.68 -7.65
C SER A 161 7.45 -1.90 -7.48
N ILE A 162 6.81 -2.47 -8.50
CA ILE A 162 5.38 -2.78 -8.46
C ILE A 162 5.16 -3.99 -7.56
N ALA A 163 4.47 -3.80 -6.45
CA ALA A 163 4.11 -4.88 -5.54
C ALA A 163 2.85 -5.60 -5.98
N GLN A 164 1.88 -4.86 -6.51
CA GLN A 164 0.63 -5.40 -7.04
C GLN A 164 0.15 -4.52 -8.18
N VAL A 165 -0.36 -5.15 -9.22
CA VAL A 165 -1.09 -4.48 -10.29
C VAL A 165 -2.21 -5.39 -10.81
N ASP A 166 -3.42 -4.88 -10.78
CA ASP A 166 -4.59 -5.37 -11.49
C ASP A 166 -5.34 -4.13 -12.00
N GLY A 167 -6.20 -4.23 -13.02
CA GLY A 167 -6.69 -3.05 -13.75
C GLY A 167 -7.24 -1.86 -12.93
N LYS A 168 -7.57 -2.04 -11.65
CA LYS A 168 -7.96 -0.96 -10.71
C LYS A 168 -6.95 -0.73 -9.59
N VAL A 169 -6.18 -1.75 -9.18
CA VAL A 169 -5.19 -1.64 -8.10
C VAL A 169 -3.80 -1.44 -8.67
N LEU A 170 -3.09 -0.43 -8.18
CA LEU A 170 -1.65 -0.30 -8.38
C LEU A 170 -1.00 0.02 -7.04
N VAL A 171 -0.06 -0.84 -6.64
CA VAL A 171 0.70 -0.66 -5.40
C VAL A 171 2.19 -0.67 -5.73
N VAL A 172 2.89 0.37 -5.30
CA VAL A 172 4.33 0.54 -5.54
C VAL A 172 5.06 0.58 -4.20
N ASN A 173 6.09 -0.25 -4.07
CA ASN A 173 7.05 -0.17 -2.98
C ASN A 173 8.13 0.84 -3.38
N ALA A 174 8.10 2.02 -2.76
CA ALA A 174 9.00 3.12 -3.04
C ALA A 174 10.40 2.88 -2.46
N THR A 175 11.41 3.15 -3.27
CA THR A 175 12.82 3.22 -2.88
C THR A 175 13.38 4.63 -3.03
N GLY A 176 12.68 5.51 -3.74
CA GLY A 176 13.01 6.92 -3.88
C GLY A 176 11.75 7.77 -4.07
N VAL A 177 11.74 8.96 -3.48
CA VAL A 177 10.67 9.96 -3.58
C VAL A 177 11.31 11.32 -3.85
N PHE A 178 10.91 11.96 -4.94
CA PHE A 178 11.27 13.32 -5.29
C PHE A 178 10.01 14.19 -5.25
N VAL A 179 10.07 15.34 -4.57
CA VAL A 179 8.98 16.34 -4.58
C VAL A 179 9.32 17.39 -5.64
N ALA A 180 8.61 17.33 -6.78
CA ALA A 180 8.84 18.24 -7.90
C ALA A 180 8.24 19.63 -7.63
N LYS A 181 7.05 19.67 -7.01
CA LYS A 181 6.41 20.90 -6.53
C LYS A 181 5.73 20.63 -5.18
N PRO A 182 6.04 21.41 -4.14
CA PRO A 182 5.52 21.19 -2.79
C PRO A 182 4.07 21.64 -2.62
#